data_AF-A0A6G1JGF2-F1
#
_entry.id   AF-A0A6G1JGF2-F1
#
_cell.length_a   1.000
_cell.length_b   1.000
_cell.length_c   1.000
_cell.angle_alpha   90.00
_cell.angle_beta   90.00
_cell.angle_gamma   90.00
#
_symmetry.space_group_name_H-M   'P 1'
#
loop_
_entity.id
_entity.type
_entity.pdbx_description
1 polymer ?
#
loop_
_entity_poly.entity_id
_entity_poly.type
_entity_poly.pdbx_seq_one_letter_code
_entity_poly.pdbx_strand_id
1 'polypeptide(L)'
;MSTAIALQNMSPHAHQDGGMRHRQTSKANGQVSVSTDERDVWLGTPHDAQTSSLPLDSKALVPTNTYWVSPHGMLTKNITILDLTKDMDVPYSGLTDAYKAEVKKTLKDHSFTPAFTCHRNSWLGLSYTITDDQNELVADWKHPWSSVGEAILTFPETSPHSSHPINLRNKRWGLRTESFVVESQLFFWESDSYWHSTNMTLYKIYGSGENERKKEVGKYAQKWWGGFVTGGTVVVDEKEIDGCVACLTLCVVLKKKRQRAAERRSGAAE
;
A
#
# COMPACT_ATOMS: atom_id res chain seq x y z
N MET A 1 -17.34 -36.26 -36.68
CA MET A 1 -17.93 -37.08 -35.60
C MET A 1 -18.55 -36.13 -34.57
N SER A 2 -19.64 -35.45 -34.95
CA SER A 2 -20.99 -35.50 -34.33
C SER A 2 -21.22 -36.49 -33.19
N THR A 3 -21.70 -35.98 -32.06
CA THR A 3 -22.96 -36.41 -31.42
C THR A 3 -23.58 -35.22 -30.67
N ALA A 4 -24.74 -34.80 -31.14
CA ALA A 4 -25.70 -33.98 -30.42
C ALA A 4 -26.69 -34.91 -29.70
N ILE A 5 -27.20 -34.52 -28.54
CA ILE A 5 -28.43 -35.09 -27.97
C ILE A 5 -29.35 -33.91 -27.63
N ALA A 6 -30.51 -33.92 -28.28
CA ALA A 6 -31.67 -33.07 -28.01
C ALA A 6 -32.87 -33.98 -27.75
N LEU A 7 -33.72 -33.58 -26.79
CA LEU A 7 -35.13 -33.94 -26.57
C LEU A 7 -35.62 -32.83 -25.58
N GLN A 8 -36.44 -31.81 -25.90
CA GLN A 8 -37.81 -31.75 -26.45
C GLN A 8 -38.75 -32.77 -25.78
N ASN A 9 -39.96 -32.50 -25.29
CA ASN A 9 -40.92 -31.39 -25.18
C ASN A 9 -41.83 -31.79 -23.96
N MET A 10 -42.61 -30.94 -23.26
CA MET A 10 -43.93 -30.42 -23.66
C MET A 10 -44.49 -29.53 -22.55
N SER A 11 -45.34 -28.58 -22.98
CA SER A 11 -45.87 -27.41 -22.27
C SER A 11 -47.16 -27.70 -21.44
N PRO A 12 -48.11 -26.75 -21.28
CA PRO A 12 -48.35 -25.98 -20.05
C PRO A 12 -49.73 -26.24 -19.42
N HIS A 13 -49.92 -25.97 -18.13
CA HIS A 13 -51.26 -25.64 -17.62
C HIS A 13 -51.20 -24.58 -16.52
N ALA A 14 -51.90 -23.49 -16.79
CA ALA A 14 -52.26 -22.44 -15.84
C ALA A 14 -53.32 -22.95 -14.86
N HIS A 15 -53.28 -22.46 -13.61
CA HIS A 15 -54.45 -21.96 -12.91
C HIS A 15 -54.04 -21.05 -11.74
N GLN A 16 -54.71 -19.90 -11.68
CA GLN A 16 -54.79 -18.98 -10.55
C GLN A 16 -55.20 -19.72 -9.26
N ASP A 17 -54.65 -19.35 -8.10
CA ASP A 17 -55.49 -18.71 -7.08
C ASP A 17 -54.69 -18.06 -5.95
N GLY A 18 -55.32 -17.04 -5.35
CA GLY A 18 -54.74 -16.10 -4.41
C GLY A 18 -54.32 -16.68 -3.06
N GLY A 19 -53.42 -15.94 -2.41
CA GLY A 19 -53.00 -16.22 -1.04
C GLY A 19 -51.92 -15.26 -0.56
N MET A 20 -52.28 -14.00 -0.30
CA MET A 20 -51.46 -13.08 0.50
C MET A 20 -51.14 -13.74 1.85
N ARG A 21 -49.92 -14.26 2.01
CA ARG A 21 -49.38 -14.61 3.33
C ARG A 21 -48.61 -13.43 3.90
N HIS A 22 -49.37 -12.63 4.64
CA HIS A 22 -48.89 -11.73 5.68
C HIS A 22 -47.97 -12.52 6.64
N ARG A 23 -46.67 -12.20 6.68
CA ARG A 23 -45.83 -12.62 7.80
C ARG A 23 -45.88 -11.52 8.86
N GLN A 24 -46.47 -11.89 9.99
CA GLN A 24 -46.69 -11.05 11.16
C GLN A 24 -45.38 -10.43 11.66
N THR A 25 -45.43 -9.12 11.84
CA THR A 25 -44.54 -8.35 12.72
C THR A 25 -44.93 -8.62 14.17
N SER A 26 -44.06 -9.27 14.94
CA SER A 26 -44.10 -9.21 16.40
C SER A 26 -43.16 -8.09 16.88
N LYS A 27 -43.73 -7.13 17.59
CA LYS A 27 -43.03 -6.03 18.26
C LYS A 27 -42.30 -6.53 19.51
N ALA A 28 -41.13 -5.93 19.72
CA ALA A 28 -40.39 -5.64 20.94
C ALA A 28 -40.93 -6.17 22.29
N ASN A 29 -40.07 -6.90 23.02
CA ASN A 29 -39.45 -6.39 24.26
C ASN A 29 -38.41 -7.38 24.78
N GLY A 30 -37.24 -6.89 25.17
CA GLY A 30 -36.19 -7.70 25.78
C GLY A 30 -34.82 -7.10 25.59
N GLN A 31 -34.51 -6.07 26.39
CA GLN A 31 -33.12 -5.73 26.71
C GLN A 31 -32.42 -7.01 27.19
N VAL A 32 -31.51 -7.53 26.38
CA VAL A 32 -30.39 -8.32 26.87
C VAL A 32 -29.16 -7.52 26.51
N SER A 33 -28.61 -6.88 27.54
CA SER A 33 -27.28 -6.30 27.55
C SER A 33 -26.26 -7.39 27.21
N VAL A 34 -25.91 -7.51 25.94
CA VAL A 34 -24.67 -8.17 25.55
C VAL A 34 -23.58 -7.14 25.83
N SER A 35 -22.89 -7.34 26.95
CA SER A 35 -21.66 -6.64 27.29
C SER A 35 -20.61 -6.95 26.22
N THR A 36 -20.55 -6.12 25.18
CA THR A 36 -19.46 -6.09 24.21
C THR A 36 -18.26 -5.41 24.85
N ASP A 37 -17.66 -6.07 25.84
CA ASP A 37 -16.38 -5.66 26.45
C ASP A 37 -15.25 -6.61 26.02
N GLU A 38 -15.36 -7.17 24.81
CA GLU A 38 -14.20 -7.59 24.02
C GLU A 38 -13.90 -6.49 23.01
N ARG A 39 -13.48 -5.33 23.53
CA ARG A 39 -12.69 -4.40 22.71
C ARG A 39 -11.45 -5.20 22.31
N ASP A 40 -11.33 -5.50 21.02
CA ASP A 40 -10.13 -6.08 20.41
C ASP A 40 -8.90 -5.43 21.06
N VAL A 41 -8.23 -6.18 21.94
CA VAL A 41 -7.03 -5.72 22.67
C VAL A 41 -5.92 -5.34 21.67
N TRP A 42 -6.01 -5.88 20.45
CA TRP A 42 -5.19 -5.58 19.28
C TRP A 42 -5.43 -4.21 18.63
N LEU A 43 -6.58 -3.57 18.86
CA LEU A 43 -6.87 -2.22 18.35
C LEU A 43 -6.32 -1.12 19.26
N GLY A 44 -5.95 -1.45 20.51
CA GLY A 44 -5.55 -0.48 21.53
C GLY A 44 -4.05 -0.44 21.86
N THR A 45 -3.24 -1.36 21.31
CA THR A 45 -1.79 -1.39 21.62
C THR A 45 -0.99 -0.60 20.57
N PRO A 46 -0.07 0.28 20.99
CA PRO A 46 0.75 1.07 20.07
C PRO A 46 1.49 0.20 19.04
N HIS A 47 1.61 0.75 17.83
CA HIS A 47 2.61 0.40 16.81
C HIS A 47 3.95 0.10 17.48
N ASP A 48 4.71 -0.90 17.00
CA ASP A 48 6.05 -1.29 17.49
C ASP A 48 6.54 -0.42 18.65
N ALA A 49 6.23 -0.81 19.90
CA ALA A 49 6.30 0.07 21.08
C ALA A 49 7.66 0.78 21.23
N GLN A 50 8.70 0.20 20.64
CA GLN A 50 10.04 0.77 20.61
C GLN A 50 10.15 1.98 19.66
N THR A 51 9.55 1.95 18.46
CA THR A 51 9.69 3.03 17.46
C THR A 51 8.55 4.06 17.51
N SER A 52 7.38 3.67 18.00
CA SER A 52 6.27 4.60 18.23
C SER A 52 6.53 5.55 19.40
N SER A 53 7.26 5.09 20.42
CA SER A 53 7.63 5.88 21.60
C SER A 53 8.80 6.84 21.38
N LEU A 54 9.53 6.70 20.25
CA LEU A 54 10.64 7.59 19.94
C LEU A 54 10.15 9.03 19.74
N PRO A 55 10.84 10.04 20.32
CA PRO A 55 10.48 11.42 20.10
C PRO A 55 10.67 11.79 18.63
N LEU A 56 9.68 12.48 18.07
CA LEU A 56 9.73 13.04 16.73
C LEU A 56 10.64 14.27 16.72
N ASP A 57 11.53 14.36 15.72
CA ASP A 57 12.29 15.58 15.48
C ASP A 57 11.33 16.75 15.21
N SER A 58 11.60 17.89 15.83
CA SER A 58 10.85 19.13 15.65
C SER A 58 10.90 19.69 14.21
N LYS A 59 11.88 19.26 13.40
CA LYS A 59 12.02 19.70 12.02
C LYS A 59 10.94 19.10 11.13
N ALA A 60 10.16 19.97 10.49
CA ALA A 60 9.19 19.56 9.49
C ALA A 60 9.87 18.91 8.27
N LEU A 61 9.16 17.99 7.61
CA LEU A 61 9.57 17.41 6.34
C LEU A 61 9.73 18.50 5.27
N VAL A 62 10.91 18.54 4.64
CA VAL A 62 11.21 19.40 3.48
C VAL A 62 11.57 18.47 2.32
N PRO A 63 10.58 17.95 1.58
CA PRO A 63 10.85 17.00 0.51
C PRO A 63 11.53 17.73 -0.66
N THR A 64 12.48 17.05 -1.27
CA THR A 64 13.16 17.52 -2.49
C THR A 64 12.45 17.03 -3.74
N ASN A 65 11.78 15.88 -3.66
CA ASN A 65 11.22 15.20 -4.82
C ASN A 65 9.78 14.77 -4.59
N THR A 66 9.03 14.73 -5.70
CA THR A 66 7.62 14.32 -5.76
C THR A 66 7.48 13.22 -6.80
N TYR A 67 7.01 12.05 -6.37
CA TYR A 67 6.75 10.91 -7.24
C TYR A 67 5.26 10.58 -7.30
N TRP A 68 4.88 9.91 -8.38
CA TRP A 68 3.57 9.29 -8.53
C TRP A 68 3.72 7.80 -8.79
N VAL A 69 3.18 6.98 -7.88
CA VAL A 69 3.06 5.53 -8.05
C VAL A 69 1.72 5.23 -8.72
N SER A 70 1.78 4.62 -9.90
CA SER A 70 0.59 4.29 -10.68
C SER A 70 -0.40 3.40 -9.90
N PRO A 71 -1.71 3.55 -10.17
CA PRO A 71 -2.73 2.68 -9.60
C PRO A 71 -2.50 1.20 -9.99
N HIS A 72 -2.40 0.30 -9.01
CA HIS A 72 -2.12 -1.12 -9.25
C HIS A 72 -2.99 -2.09 -8.42
N GLY A 73 -3.38 -3.18 -9.10
CA GLY A 73 -4.21 -4.31 -8.69
C GLY A 73 -3.40 -5.61 -8.53
N MET A 74 -4.07 -6.76 -8.27
CA MET A 74 -3.34 -8.04 -8.07
C MET A 74 -2.79 -8.56 -9.40
N LEU A 75 -3.50 -8.23 -10.47
CA LEU A 75 -3.21 -8.62 -11.85
C LEU A 75 -2.42 -7.57 -12.62
N THR A 76 -2.03 -6.46 -11.97
CA THR A 76 -1.26 -5.42 -12.63
C THR A 76 0.10 -5.97 -13.04
N LYS A 77 0.38 -5.90 -14.36
CA LYS A 77 1.64 -6.34 -14.94
C LYS A 77 2.78 -5.38 -14.61
N ASN A 78 2.53 -4.08 -14.76
CA ASN A 78 3.55 -3.05 -14.58
C ASN A 78 3.07 -2.03 -13.55
N ILE A 79 3.93 -1.69 -12.59
CA ILE A 79 3.75 -0.55 -11.70
C ILE A 79 4.73 0.52 -12.17
N THR A 80 4.23 1.57 -12.79
CA THR A 80 5.07 2.72 -13.18
C THR A 80 5.16 3.71 -12.03
N ILE A 81 6.35 4.30 -11.89
CA ILE A 81 6.67 5.38 -10.96
C ILE A 81 7.10 6.57 -11.82
N LEU A 82 6.40 7.69 -11.68
CA LEU A 82 6.70 8.92 -12.40
C LEU A 82 7.39 9.89 -11.44
N ASP A 83 8.45 10.56 -11.89
CA ASP A 83 8.99 11.72 -11.21
C ASP A 83 8.24 12.96 -11.70
N LEU A 84 7.57 13.66 -10.79
CA LEU A 84 6.82 14.88 -11.07
C LEU A 84 7.58 16.13 -10.64
N THR A 85 8.75 16.00 -10.02
CA THR A 85 9.44 17.07 -9.30
C THR A 85 9.64 18.32 -10.13
N LYS A 86 10.01 18.16 -11.41
CA LYS A 86 10.29 19.28 -12.33
C LYS A 86 9.02 19.95 -12.88
N ASP A 87 7.88 19.29 -12.76
CA ASP A 87 6.59 19.70 -13.32
C ASP A 87 5.60 20.17 -12.22
N MET A 88 6.09 20.34 -10.99
CA MET A 88 5.32 20.83 -9.86
C MET A 88 5.62 22.31 -9.62
N ASP A 89 4.64 23.17 -9.88
CA ASP A 89 4.77 24.63 -9.68
C ASP A 89 4.48 25.07 -8.24
N VAL A 90 3.85 24.20 -7.44
CA VAL A 90 3.44 24.50 -6.07
C VAL A 90 4.46 23.94 -5.08
N PRO A 91 5.07 24.78 -4.22
CA PRO A 91 6.00 24.29 -3.22
C PRO A 91 5.29 23.39 -2.21
N TYR A 92 6.01 22.38 -1.71
CA TYR A 92 5.44 21.49 -0.71
C TYR A 92 5.22 22.22 0.62
N SER A 93 3.96 22.28 1.05
CA SER A 93 3.54 22.77 2.36
C SER A 93 2.73 21.70 3.12
N GLY A 94 2.94 20.43 2.76
CA GLY A 94 2.06 19.31 3.11
C GLY A 94 1.21 18.83 1.93
N LEU A 95 0.59 17.67 2.09
CA LEU A 95 -0.36 17.07 1.13
C LEU A 95 -1.73 17.76 1.18
N THR A 96 -1.72 19.08 1.04
CA THR A 96 -2.90 19.96 1.03
C THR A 96 -3.74 19.76 -0.23
N ASP A 97 -4.98 20.24 -0.23
CA ASP A 97 -5.85 20.14 -1.41
C ASP A 97 -5.29 20.91 -2.62
N ALA A 98 -4.58 22.02 -2.39
CA ALA A 98 -3.89 22.76 -3.45
C ALA A 98 -2.76 21.94 -4.07
N TYR A 99 -1.90 21.35 -3.25
CA TYR A 99 -0.80 20.50 -3.72
C TYR A 99 -1.31 19.27 -4.47
N LYS A 100 -2.36 18.64 -3.94
CA LYS A 100 -3.09 17.54 -4.58
C LYS A 100 -3.70 17.95 -5.93
N ALA A 101 -4.32 19.12 -6.02
CA ALA A 101 -4.87 19.62 -7.28
C ALA A 101 -3.77 19.80 -8.32
N GLU A 102 -2.59 20.30 -7.93
CA GLU A 102 -1.44 20.45 -8.81
C GLU A 102 -0.93 19.09 -9.31
N VAL A 103 -0.70 18.11 -8.43
CA VAL A 103 -0.32 16.75 -8.86
C VAL A 103 -1.30 16.18 -9.90
N LYS A 104 -2.61 16.39 -9.68
CA LYS A 104 -3.64 15.91 -10.61
C LYS A 104 -3.60 16.65 -11.96
N LYS A 105 -3.27 17.94 -11.97
CA LYS A 105 -3.08 18.75 -13.18
C LYS A 105 -1.83 18.26 -13.92
N THR A 106 -0.69 18.20 -13.26
CA THR A 106 0.58 17.67 -13.80
C THR A 106 0.40 16.29 -14.44
N LEU A 107 -0.31 15.37 -13.79
CA LEU A 107 -0.58 14.03 -14.32
C LEU A 107 -1.42 13.98 -15.61
N LYS A 108 -2.17 15.05 -15.93
CA LYS A 108 -3.00 15.12 -17.15
C LYS A 108 -2.25 15.75 -18.32
N ASP A 109 -1.39 16.71 -18.02
CA ASP A 109 -0.87 17.64 -19.01
C ASP A 109 0.40 17.11 -19.71
N HIS A 110 1.01 16.05 -19.19
CA HIS A 110 2.27 15.51 -19.72
C HIS A 110 2.20 14.01 -20.02
N SER A 111 2.83 13.61 -21.12
CA SER A 111 3.26 12.23 -21.32
C SER A 111 4.55 12.02 -20.53
N PHE A 112 4.46 11.39 -19.36
CA PHE A 112 5.64 11.10 -18.56
C PHE A 112 6.32 9.84 -19.07
N THR A 113 7.63 9.93 -19.29
CA THR A 113 8.48 8.74 -19.27
C THR A 113 8.60 8.29 -17.82
N PRO A 114 8.27 7.04 -17.48
CA PRO A 114 8.41 6.55 -16.11
C PRO A 114 9.87 6.64 -15.66
N ALA A 115 10.11 7.18 -14.46
CA ALA A 115 11.43 7.14 -13.84
C ALA A 115 11.81 5.68 -13.55
N PHE A 116 10.84 4.88 -13.10
CA PHE A 116 11.02 3.46 -12.86
C PHE A 116 9.77 2.66 -13.23
N THR A 117 9.95 1.42 -13.66
CA THR A 117 8.84 0.48 -13.89
C THR A 117 9.11 -0.86 -13.21
N CYS A 118 8.20 -1.29 -12.32
CA CYS A 118 8.24 -2.63 -11.76
C CYS A 118 7.44 -3.61 -12.64
N HIS A 119 8.14 -4.50 -13.33
CA HIS A 119 7.60 -5.54 -14.19
C HIS A 119 7.34 -6.82 -13.42
N ARG A 120 6.10 -7.31 -13.43
CA ARG A 120 5.73 -8.55 -12.76
C ARG A 120 6.16 -9.77 -13.58
N ASN A 121 7.09 -10.56 -13.03
CA ASN A 121 7.66 -11.73 -13.71
C ASN A 121 6.83 -13.01 -13.55
N SER A 122 6.04 -13.11 -12.48
CA SER A 122 5.24 -14.29 -12.18
C SER A 122 3.75 -13.98 -12.11
N TRP A 123 2.91 -14.96 -12.46
CA TRP A 123 1.46 -14.81 -12.38
C TRP A 123 0.97 -14.44 -10.97
N LEU A 124 1.56 -15.04 -9.94
CA LEU A 124 1.29 -14.76 -8.53
C LEU A 124 1.90 -13.42 -8.06
N GLY A 125 2.75 -12.79 -8.87
CA GLY A 125 3.46 -11.56 -8.53
C GLY A 125 4.35 -11.72 -7.31
N LEU A 126 5.10 -12.82 -7.22
CA LEU A 126 6.11 -13.06 -6.18
C LEU A 126 7.51 -12.58 -6.58
N SER A 127 7.66 -12.12 -7.83
CA SER A 127 8.91 -11.58 -8.35
C SER A 127 8.59 -10.45 -9.31
N TYR A 128 9.37 -9.38 -9.23
CA TYR A 128 9.36 -8.27 -10.15
C TYR A 128 10.78 -7.91 -10.55
N THR A 129 10.95 -7.47 -11.80
CA THR A 129 12.16 -6.82 -12.29
C THR A 129 11.87 -5.33 -12.44
N ILE A 130 12.76 -4.48 -11.97
CA ILE A 130 12.60 -3.04 -11.98
C ILE A 130 13.58 -2.47 -12.99
N THR A 131 13.07 -1.66 -13.91
CA THR A 131 13.89 -0.96 -14.91
C THR A 131 13.70 0.55 -14.84
N ASP A 132 14.66 1.30 -15.39
CA ASP A 132 14.56 2.74 -15.60
C ASP A 132 13.84 3.09 -16.91
N ASP A 133 13.95 4.35 -17.34
CA ASP A 133 13.39 4.88 -18.58
C ASP A 133 14.08 4.36 -19.86
N GLN A 134 15.28 3.82 -19.73
CA GLN A 134 16.06 3.21 -20.80
C GLN A 134 15.86 1.68 -20.87
N ASN A 135 15.05 1.13 -19.97
CA ASN A 135 14.87 -0.31 -19.73
C ASN A 135 16.11 -1.01 -19.15
N GLU A 136 17.06 -0.27 -18.59
CA GLU A 136 18.19 -0.86 -17.89
C GLU A 136 17.76 -1.37 -16.51
N LEU A 137 18.40 -2.44 -16.05
CA LEU A 137 18.06 -3.09 -14.79
C LEU A 137 18.44 -2.19 -13.60
N VAL A 138 17.45 -1.83 -12.80
CA VAL A 138 17.62 -1.02 -11.58
C VAL A 138 17.67 -1.91 -10.33
N ALA A 139 16.74 -2.85 -10.23
CA ALA A 139 16.63 -3.76 -9.09
C ALA A 139 15.78 -4.98 -9.45
N ASP A 140 15.87 -6.02 -8.62
CA ASP A 140 14.92 -7.12 -8.56
C ASP A 140 14.20 -7.13 -7.22
N TRP A 141 12.90 -7.42 -7.25
CA TRP A 141 12.08 -7.53 -6.06
C TRP A 141 11.55 -8.95 -5.92
N LYS A 142 11.97 -9.62 -4.85
CA LYS A 142 11.41 -10.90 -4.40
C LYS A 142 10.37 -10.65 -3.29
N HIS A 143 9.13 -11.04 -3.54
CA HIS A 143 8.02 -10.84 -2.63
C HIS A 143 7.62 -12.15 -1.93
N PRO A 144 7.32 -12.13 -0.62
CA PRO A 144 6.92 -13.33 0.12
C PRO A 144 5.50 -13.80 -0.23
N TRP A 145 5.27 -15.09 -0.07
CA TRP A 145 3.95 -15.71 -0.27
C TRP A 145 2.92 -15.28 0.78
N SER A 146 3.37 -14.83 1.95
CA SER A 146 2.55 -14.28 3.03
C SER A 146 2.89 -12.82 3.30
N SER A 147 1.92 -12.07 3.79
CA SER A 147 2.11 -10.64 4.09
C SER A 147 3.09 -10.37 5.25
N VAL A 148 3.35 -11.37 6.09
CA VAL A 148 4.27 -11.31 7.23
C VAL A 148 5.69 -11.75 6.86
N GLY A 149 5.87 -12.33 5.67
CA GLY A 149 7.18 -12.74 5.19
C GLY A 149 8.10 -11.56 4.88
N GLU A 150 9.37 -11.89 4.65
CA GLU A 150 10.38 -10.94 4.24
C GLU A 150 10.32 -10.72 2.73
N ALA A 151 10.31 -9.45 2.32
CA ALA A 151 10.48 -9.05 0.94
C ALA A 151 11.91 -8.50 0.77
N ILE A 152 12.52 -8.80 -0.37
CA ILE A 152 13.93 -8.46 -0.64
C ILE A 152 13.97 -7.66 -1.93
N LEU A 153 14.59 -6.48 -1.86
CA LEU A 153 14.99 -5.70 -3.03
C LEU A 153 16.50 -5.90 -3.23
N THR A 154 16.89 -6.44 -4.38
CA THR A 154 18.29 -6.66 -4.75
C THR A 154 18.67 -5.69 -5.84
N PHE A 155 19.82 -5.04 -5.71
CA PHE A 155 20.34 -4.08 -6.67
C PHE A 155 21.58 -4.66 -7.37
N PRO A 156 21.84 -4.32 -8.65
CA PRO A 156 23.12 -4.60 -9.29
C PRO A 156 24.29 -4.04 -8.49
N GLU A 157 25.47 -4.67 -8.57
CA GLU A 157 26.67 -4.23 -7.82
C GLU A 157 27.09 -2.80 -8.16
N THR A 158 26.85 -2.37 -9.40
CA THR A 158 27.13 -1.02 -9.89
C THR A 158 25.96 -0.06 -9.73
N SER A 159 24.90 -0.45 -9.01
CA SER A 159 23.70 0.38 -8.87
C SER A 159 24.01 1.66 -8.08
N PRO A 160 23.55 2.82 -8.56
CA PRO A 160 23.71 4.08 -7.82
C PRO A 160 22.75 4.17 -6.62
N HIS A 161 21.74 3.30 -6.53
CA HIS A 161 20.67 3.39 -5.53
C HIS A 161 20.98 2.62 -4.24
N SER A 162 21.68 1.49 -4.35
CA SER A 162 22.13 0.72 -3.19
C SER A 162 23.19 -0.30 -3.57
N SER A 163 24.20 -0.47 -2.73
CA SER A 163 25.24 -1.50 -2.87
C SER A 163 24.84 -2.85 -2.25
N HIS A 164 23.71 -2.91 -1.52
CA HIS A 164 23.31 -4.07 -0.74
C HIS A 164 21.82 -4.37 -0.90
N PRO A 165 21.40 -5.64 -0.72
CA PRO A 165 19.98 -5.97 -0.68
C PRO A 165 19.26 -5.27 0.48
N ILE A 166 18.09 -4.72 0.20
CA ILE A 166 17.21 -4.12 1.20
C ILE A 166 16.14 -5.13 1.59
N ASN A 167 16.16 -5.53 2.86
CA ASN A 167 15.22 -6.47 3.42
C ASN A 167 14.08 -5.72 4.13
N LEU A 168 12.85 -5.94 3.67
CA LEU A 168 11.65 -5.40 4.29
C LEU A 168 10.94 -6.48 5.09
N ARG A 169 10.99 -6.32 6.41
CA ARG A 169 10.36 -7.24 7.36
C ARG A 169 9.35 -6.50 8.22
N ASN A 170 8.25 -7.19 8.50
CA ASN A 170 7.32 -6.76 9.51
C ASN A 170 7.84 -7.17 10.89
N LYS A 171 8.02 -6.22 11.80
CA LYS A 171 8.59 -6.51 13.11
C LYS A 171 7.71 -7.42 13.97
N ARG A 172 6.38 -7.38 13.82
CA ARG A 172 5.46 -8.26 14.57
C ARG A 172 4.24 -8.65 13.75
N TRP A 173 3.78 -9.86 13.97
CA TRP A 173 2.52 -10.38 13.41
C TRP A 173 1.36 -9.44 13.79
N GLY A 174 0.56 -9.03 12.80
CA GLY A 174 -0.56 -8.10 12.99
C GLY A 174 -0.23 -6.60 12.83
N LEU A 175 1.04 -6.19 12.89
CA LEU A 175 1.41 -4.79 12.69
C LEU A 175 1.36 -4.39 11.22
N ARG A 176 1.10 -3.10 10.96
CA ARG A 176 1.07 -2.50 9.60
C ARG A 176 2.39 -1.84 9.19
N THR A 177 3.31 -1.72 10.15
CA THR A 177 4.60 -1.08 10.00
C THR A 177 5.60 -2.04 9.35
N GLU A 178 6.26 -1.59 8.30
CA GLU A 178 7.35 -2.34 7.67
C GLU A 178 8.64 -1.54 7.86
N SER A 179 9.68 -2.21 8.36
CA SER A 179 10.98 -1.61 8.58
C SER A 179 12.03 -2.21 7.66
N PHE A 180 13.04 -1.42 7.34
CA PHE A 180 14.15 -1.82 6.50
C PHE A 180 15.41 -1.03 6.86
N VAL A 181 16.56 -1.53 6.46
CA VAL A 181 17.86 -0.91 6.73
C VAL A 181 18.51 -0.55 5.39
N VAL A 182 19.04 0.66 5.30
CA VAL A 182 19.84 1.15 4.18
C VAL A 182 21.09 1.77 4.77
N GLU A 183 22.28 1.33 4.36
CA GLU A 183 23.56 1.90 4.85
C GLU A 183 23.67 1.96 6.39
N SER A 184 23.26 0.89 7.09
CA SER A 184 23.20 0.80 8.56
C SER A 184 22.21 1.75 9.24
N GLN A 185 21.37 2.43 8.45
CA GLN A 185 20.35 3.35 8.93
C GLN A 185 18.97 2.66 8.89
N LEU A 186 18.28 2.63 10.04
CA LEU A 186 16.94 2.06 10.15
C LEU A 186 15.88 3.06 9.66
N PHE A 187 15.02 2.57 8.78
CA PHE A 187 13.84 3.27 8.26
C PHE A 187 12.58 2.43 8.48
N PHE A 188 11.43 3.08 8.54
CA PHE A 188 10.15 2.38 8.57
C PHE A 188 9.00 3.22 8.01
N TRP A 189 8.06 2.51 7.38
CA TRP A 189 6.80 3.06 6.92
C TRP A 189 5.71 2.85 7.97
N GLU A 190 5.08 3.94 8.42
CA GLU A 190 3.98 3.92 9.39
C GLU A 190 2.69 4.43 8.72
N SER A 191 1.54 3.85 9.05
CA SER A 191 0.24 4.38 8.59
C SER A 191 -0.22 5.50 9.49
N ASP A 192 -0.61 6.64 8.93
CA ASP A 192 -1.02 7.82 9.70
C ASP A 192 -2.37 7.62 10.43
N SER A 193 -3.15 6.62 10.04
CA SER A 193 -4.42 6.27 10.68
C SER A 193 -4.56 4.77 10.92
N TYR A 194 -5.08 4.45 12.10
CA TYR A 194 -5.46 3.09 12.52
C TYR A 194 -6.54 2.49 11.61
N TRP A 195 -7.49 3.34 11.20
CA TRP A 195 -8.68 2.93 10.46
C TRP A 195 -8.45 2.96 8.95
N HIS A 196 -7.69 3.95 8.47
CA HIS A 196 -7.54 4.21 7.04
C HIS A 196 -6.05 4.26 6.67
N SER A 197 -5.53 3.23 6.04
CA SER A 197 -4.14 3.24 5.52
C SER A 197 -4.01 4.02 4.20
N THR A 198 -4.74 5.13 4.06
CA THR A 198 -4.70 5.98 2.86
C THR A 198 -3.46 6.86 2.85
N ASN A 199 -2.96 7.25 4.02
CA ASN A 199 -1.74 8.03 4.15
C ASN A 199 -0.72 7.27 4.99
N MET A 200 0.56 7.44 4.65
CA MET A 200 1.66 6.81 5.35
C MET A 200 2.85 7.77 5.43
N THR A 201 3.61 7.68 6.50
CA THR A 201 4.83 8.47 6.72
C THR A 201 6.04 7.53 6.78
N LEU A 202 7.10 7.93 6.10
CA LEU A 202 8.41 7.27 6.13
C LEU A 202 9.28 7.99 7.16
N TYR A 203 9.78 7.23 8.12
CA TYR A 203 10.64 7.71 9.18
C TYR A 203 12.05 7.14 9.07
N LYS A 204 13.04 7.96 9.42
CA LYS A 204 14.44 7.59 9.69
C LYS A 204 14.70 7.64 11.19
N ILE A 205 15.33 6.61 11.76
CA ILE A 205 15.68 6.56 13.20
C ILE A 205 17.14 6.91 13.41
N TYR A 206 17.46 8.02 14.05
CA TYR A 206 18.86 8.44 14.25
C TYR A 206 19.17 8.66 15.73
N GLY A 207 20.46 8.75 16.05
CA GLY A 207 20.94 8.78 17.43
C GLY A 207 21.03 7.39 18.05
N SER A 208 21.28 7.34 19.34
CA SER A 208 21.42 6.09 20.10
C SER A 208 21.05 6.30 21.57
N GLY A 209 20.59 5.23 22.23
CA GLY A 209 20.19 5.26 23.63
C GLY A 209 19.10 6.30 23.91
N GLU A 210 19.32 7.15 24.92
CA GLU A 210 18.37 8.21 25.31
C GLU A 210 18.20 9.31 24.25
N ASN A 211 19.13 9.41 23.30
CA ASN A 211 19.10 10.38 22.20
C ASN A 211 18.55 9.79 20.90
N GLU A 212 18.01 8.57 20.92
CA GLU A 212 17.34 7.98 19.77
C GLU A 212 16.07 8.80 19.42
N ARG A 213 15.93 9.18 18.16
CA ARG A 213 14.86 10.04 17.64
C ARG A 213 14.41 9.52 16.29
N LYS A 214 13.20 9.90 15.88
CA LYS A 214 12.71 9.67 14.51
C LYS A 214 12.51 10.98 13.77
N LYS A 215 12.87 11.01 12.48
CA LYS A 215 12.68 12.15 11.57
C LYS A 215 11.77 11.72 10.41
N GLU A 216 10.82 12.57 10.03
CA GLU A 216 10.05 12.39 8.79
C GLU A 216 10.97 12.63 7.59
N VAL A 217 11.04 11.65 6.68
CA VAL A 217 11.85 11.74 5.45
C VAL A 217 11.03 11.49 4.18
N GLY A 218 9.78 11.07 4.33
CA GLY A 218 8.84 10.99 3.21
C GLY A 218 7.41 10.82 3.65
N LYS A 219 6.47 11.11 2.74
CA LYS A 219 5.03 10.89 2.94
C LYS A 219 4.39 10.32 1.69
N TYR A 220 3.39 9.49 1.89
CA TYR A 220 2.54 8.92 0.85
C TYR A 220 1.10 9.31 1.10
N ALA A 221 0.41 9.73 0.04
CA ALA A 221 -1.03 9.86 -0.01
C ALA A 221 -1.60 9.01 -1.14
N GLN A 222 -2.47 8.08 -0.80
CA GLN A 222 -3.24 7.30 -1.75
C GLN A 222 -4.07 8.24 -2.64
N LYS A 223 -4.16 7.90 -3.91
CA LYS A 223 -5.02 8.56 -4.89
C LYS A 223 -6.41 8.84 -4.31
N TRP A 224 -6.81 10.11 -4.31
CA TRP A 224 -8.05 10.61 -3.69
C TRP A 224 -9.16 10.90 -4.71
N TRP A 225 -8.99 10.51 -5.97
CA TRP A 225 -10.00 10.68 -7.02
C TRP A 225 -10.30 9.36 -7.73
N GLY A 226 -11.57 9.08 -8.02
CA GLY A 226 -11.99 7.83 -8.68
C GLY A 226 -12.10 6.64 -7.72
N GLY A 227 -12.06 5.42 -8.28
CA GLY A 227 -12.26 4.18 -7.51
C GLY A 227 -11.13 3.84 -6.54
N PHE A 228 -11.43 2.94 -5.60
CA PHE A 228 -10.47 2.44 -4.59
C PHE A 228 -9.37 1.59 -5.24
N VAL A 229 -8.26 2.23 -5.62
CA VAL A 229 -7.07 1.55 -6.17
C VAL A 229 -5.84 1.98 -5.37
N THR A 230 -4.89 1.06 -5.23
CA THR A 230 -3.62 1.29 -4.55
C THR A 230 -2.66 2.02 -5.46
N GLY A 231 -1.94 3.03 -4.97
CA GLY A 231 -1.17 3.98 -5.78
C GLY A 231 -1.49 5.41 -5.33
N GLY A 232 -0.64 6.37 -5.67
CA GLY A 232 -0.76 7.70 -5.13
C GLY A 232 0.52 8.53 -5.21
N THR A 233 0.49 9.67 -4.55
CA THR A 233 1.60 10.62 -4.49
C THR A 233 2.55 10.22 -3.38
N VAL A 234 3.84 10.33 -3.65
CA VAL A 234 4.92 10.18 -2.67
C VAL A 234 5.76 11.44 -2.71
N VAL A 235 6.11 11.98 -1.55
CA VAL A 235 7.09 13.05 -1.42
C VAL A 235 8.24 12.54 -0.58
N VAL A 236 9.47 12.85 -0.97
CA VAL A 236 10.70 12.30 -0.36
C VAL A 236 11.74 13.41 -0.21
N ASP A 237 12.43 13.43 0.93
CA ASP A 237 13.67 14.19 1.11
C ASP A 237 14.85 13.30 0.65
N GLU A 238 15.28 13.47 -0.61
CA GLU A 238 16.37 12.67 -1.21
C GLU A 238 17.74 12.94 -0.59
N LYS A 239 17.85 13.96 0.27
CA LYS A 239 19.06 14.16 1.08
C LYS A 239 19.18 13.13 2.21
N GLU A 240 18.07 12.48 2.55
CA GLU A 240 18.00 11.53 3.66
C GLU A 240 17.83 10.08 3.20
N ILE A 241 17.20 9.85 2.05
CA ILE A 241 17.03 8.53 1.44
C ILE A 241 16.83 8.66 -0.08
N ASP A 242 17.50 7.81 -0.86
CA ASP A 242 17.30 7.73 -2.31
C ASP A 242 15.80 7.53 -2.69
N GLY A 243 15.31 8.30 -3.66
CA GLY A 243 13.91 8.29 -4.05
C GLY A 243 13.45 6.99 -4.72
N CYS A 244 14.34 6.29 -5.44
CA CYS A 244 14.06 4.95 -5.97
C CYS A 244 13.83 3.98 -4.81
N VAL A 245 14.74 3.95 -3.83
CA VAL A 245 14.61 3.11 -2.63
C VAL A 245 13.31 3.42 -1.88
N ALA A 246 12.98 4.70 -1.66
CA ALA A 246 11.75 5.10 -1.00
C ALA A 246 10.49 4.64 -1.77
N CYS A 247 10.47 4.77 -3.10
CA CYS A 247 9.35 4.34 -3.93
C CYS A 247 9.20 2.82 -4.00
N LEU A 248 10.31 2.08 -4.13
CA LEU A 248 10.29 0.61 -4.18
C LEU A 248 9.86 0.02 -2.85
N THR A 249 10.41 0.52 -1.73
CA THR A 249 9.99 0.08 -0.40
C THR A 249 8.51 0.35 -0.15
N LEU A 250 7.99 1.50 -0.61
CA LEU A 250 6.55 1.77 -0.58
C LEU A 250 5.75 0.77 -1.42
N CYS A 251 6.18 0.44 -2.64
CA CYS A 251 5.49 -0.55 -3.48
C CYS A 251 5.38 -1.91 -2.79
N VAL A 252 6.44 -2.32 -2.07
CA VAL A 252 6.43 -3.53 -1.23
C VAL A 252 5.37 -3.42 -0.13
N VAL A 253 5.38 -2.31 0.63
CA VAL A 253 4.43 -2.05 1.73
C VAL A 253 2.98 -2.08 1.23
N LEU A 254 2.71 -1.44 0.10
CA LEU A 254 1.40 -1.39 -0.54
C LEU A 254 0.94 -2.78 -1.00
N LYS A 255 1.83 -3.61 -1.53
CA LYS A 255 1.51 -4.99 -1.89
C LYS A 255 1.23 -5.84 -0.66
N LYS A 256 2.08 -5.78 0.38
CA LYS A 256 1.85 -6.49 1.66
C LYS A 256 0.53 -6.08 2.29
N LYS A 257 0.19 -4.78 2.28
CA LYS A 257 -1.11 -4.26 2.76
C LYS A 257 -2.29 -4.95 2.07
N ARG A 258 -2.23 -5.14 0.75
CA ARG A 258 -3.31 -5.80 0.00
C ARG A 258 -3.35 -7.29 0.24
N GLN A 259 -2.19 -7.92 0.36
CA GLN A 259 -2.08 -9.32 0.72
C GLN A 259 -2.69 -9.59 2.11
N ARG A 260 -2.43 -8.73 3.11
CA ARG A 260 -3.12 -8.78 4.43
C ARG A 260 -4.63 -8.71 4.28
N ALA A 261 -5.12 -7.81 3.43
CA ALA A 261 -6.57 -7.67 3.22
C ALA A 261 -7.19 -8.92 2.56
N ALA A 262 -6.44 -9.60 1.68
CA ALA A 262 -6.88 -10.86 1.08
C ALA A 262 -6.82 -12.02 2.09
N GLU A 263 -5.72 -12.17 2.82
CA GLU A 263 -5.54 -13.21 3.84
C GLU A 263 -6.64 -13.16 4.92
N ARG A 264 -7.03 -11.96 5.39
CA ARG A 264 -8.14 -11.80 6.35
C ARG A 264 -9.50 -12.21 5.79
N ARG A 265 -9.74 -12.03 4.49
CA ARG A 265 -11.00 -12.45 3.85
C ARG A 265 -11.06 -13.96 3.68
N SER A 266 -9.94 -14.58 3.34
CA SER A 266 -9.87 -16.04 3.19
C SER A 266 -9.96 -16.78 4.52
N GLY A 267 -9.43 -16.22 5.60
CA GLY A 267 -9.49 -16.82 6.94
C GLY A 267 -10.82 -16.63 7.69
N ALA A 268 -11.76 -15.86 7.14
CA ALA A 268 -13.10 -15.66 7.74
C ALA A 268 -14.17 -16.60 7.14
N ALA A 269 -13.75 -17.57 6.32
CA ALA A 269 -14.61 -18.53 5.63
C ALA A 269 -14.47 -19.97 6.15
N GLU A 270 -13.81 -20.16 7.30
CA GLU A 270 -13.83 -21.40 8.10
C GLU A 270 -14.67 -21.20 9.36
#